data_AF-A0A453NGM2-F1
#
_entry.id   AF-A0A453NGM2-F1
#
_cell.length_a   1.000
_cell.length_b   1.000
_cell.length_c   1.000
_cell.angle_alpha   90.00
_cell.angle_beta   90.00
_cell.angle_gamma   90.00
#
_symmetry.space_group_name_H-M   'P 1'
#
loop_
_entity.id
_entity.type
_entity.pdbx_description
1 polymer ?
#
loop_
_entity_poly.entity_id
_entity_poly.type
_entity_poly.pdbx_seq_one_letter_code
_entity_poly.pdbx_strand_id
1 'polypeptide(L)'
;MAKRGIAKRPFQLPVFIAATGIEKMRQAYIKKENSKRSKQKQRGCTQPKMGKMDIDYQDLHGAFFKYQTKPNLTSHGDLYYEGKEFEVKLREMKPGMLSRKLKEALGMPDGAPPPWLKSMQLYGPPPSYPCLKILGLNAPVSPGDSFDDAPGEWGNPPIGEEEPLDRSKHWG
;
A
#
# COMPACT_ATOMS: atom_id res chain seq x y z
N MET A 1 -22.38 -3.18 15.79
CA MET A 1 -23.08 -3.71 14.60
C MET A 1 -22.40 -5.04 14.32
N ALA A 2 -22.98 -6.16 14.76
CA ALA A 2 -22.25 -7.42 14.89
C ALA A 2 -21.54 -7.83 13.58
N LYS A 3 -20.27 -8.28 13.66
CA LYS A 3 -19.45 -8.88 12.58
C LYS A 3 -20.03 -10.15 11.94
N ARG A 4 -21.32 -10.16 11.62
CA ARG A 4 -22.00 -11.22 10.87
C ARG A 4 -21.76 -10.99 9.39
N GLY A 5 -21.29 -12.02 8.68
CA GLY A 5 -21.05 -11.97 7.23
C GLY A 5 -19.63 -11.55 6.80
N ILE A 6 -18.78 -11.06 7.71
CA ILE A 6 -17.39 -10.72 7.38
C ILE A 6 -16.46 -11.82 7.89
N ALA A 7 -15.85 -12.56 6.95
CA ALA A 7 -14.86 -13.59 7.28
C ALA A 7 -13.55 -12.93 7.72
N LYS A 8 -13.08 -13.26 8.93
CA LYS A 8 -11.74 -12.86 9.38
C LYS A 8 -10.69 -13.57 8.54
N ARG A 9 -9.64 -12.84 8.14
CA ARG A 9 -8.47 -13.45 7.50
C ARG A 9 -7.80 -14.43 8.47
N PRO A 10 -7.22 -15.55 7.98
CA PRO A 10 -6.44 -16.44 8.82
C PRO A 10 -5.23 -15.70 9.39
N PHE A 11 -4.70 -16.22 10.50
CA PHE A 11 -3.50 -15.66 11.11
C PHE A 11 -2.31 -15.71 10.14
N GLN A 12 -1.60 -14.59 10.01
CA GLN A 12 -0.39 -14.49 9.21
C GLN A 12 0.82 -14.45 10.14
N LEU A 13 1.81 -15.29 9.87
CA LEU A 13 3.05 -15.31 10.64
C LEU A 13 3.86 -14.04 10.39
N PRO A 14 4.55 -13.50 11.41
CA PRO A 14 5.55 -12.45 11.21
C PRO A 14 6.58 -12.87 10.16
N VAL A 15 7.04 -11.90 9.36
CA VAL A 15 7.88 -12.14 8.18
C VAL A 15 9.14 -12.96 8.52
N PHE A 16 9.80 -12.64 9.64
CA PHE A 16 11.01 -13.35 10.07
C PHE A 16 10.77 -14.80 10.49
N ILE A 17 9.57 -15.14 10.98
CA ILE A 17 9.18 -16.53 11.28
C ILE A 17 8.77 -17.24 9.98
N ALA A 18 8.00 -16.57 9.13
CA ALA A 18 7.59 -17.12 7.83
C ALA A 18 8.79 -17.45 6.93
N ALA A 19 9.87 -16.66 7.03
CA ALA A 19 11.12 -16.86 6.32
C ALA A 19 11.82 -18.20 6.63
N THR A 20 11.59 -18.78 7.82
CA THR A 20 12.09 -20.14 8.17
C THR A 20 11.49 -21.25 7.31
N GLY A 21 10.44 -20.95 6.52
CA GLY A 21 9.77 -21.93 5.67
C GLY A 21 8.85 -22.90 6.41
N ILE A 22 8.71 -22.78 7.73
CA ILE A 22 7.84 -23.62 8.57
C ILE A 22 6.39 -23.69 8.05
N GLU A 23 5.87 -22.57 7.54
CA GLU A 23 4.51 -22.49 7.01
C GLU A 23 4.32 -23.43 5.82
N LYS A 24 5.24 -23.39 4.85
CA LYS A 24 5.19 -24.23 3.64
C LYS A 24 5.33 -25.71 4.00
N MET A 25 6.25 -26.03 4.90
CA MET A 25 6.44 -27.41 5.35
C MET A 25 5.21 -27.97 6.08
N ARG A 26 4.60 -27.17 6.95
CA ARG A 26 3.40 -27.58 7.67
C ARG A 26 2.20 -27.74 6.74
N GLN A 27 2.02 -26.83 5.79
CA GLN A 27 0.96 -26.92 4.78
C GLN A 27 1.13 -28.17 3.89
N ALA A 28 2.35 -28.44 3.43
CA ALA A 28 2.65 -29.65 2.66
C ALA A 28 2.37 -30.93 3.46
N TYR A 29 2.73 -30.94 4.75
CA TYR A 29 2.46 -32.07 5.63
C TYR A 29 0.97 -32.30 5.86
N ILE A 30 0.20 -31.24 6.15
CA ILE A 30 -1.26 -31.31 6.33
C ILE A 30 -1.91 -31.83 5.05
N LYS A 31 -1.51 -31.32 3.87
CA LYS A 31 -2.01 -31.79 2.57
C LYS A 31 -1.72 -33.29 2.38
N LYS A 32 -0.52 -33.73 2.74
CA LYS A 32 -0.12 -35.15 2.69
C LYS A 32 -0.86 -36.02 3.71
N GLU A 33 -1.19 -35.51 4.89
CA GLU A 33 -2.02 -36.23 5.87
C GLU A 33 -3.48 -36.35 5.43
N ASN A 34 -4.03 -35.30 4.83
CA ASN A 34 -5.40 -35.28 4.33
C ASN A 34 -5.60 -36.23 3.14
N SER A 35 -4.56 -36.46 2.32
CA SER A 35 -4.63 -37.43 1.22
C SER A 35 -4.50 -38.90 1.66
N LYS A 36 -4.11 -39.17 2.92
CA LYS A 36 -3.93 -40.56 3.40
C LYS A 36 -5.26 -41.23 3.69
N ARG A 37 -5.39 -42.48 3.23
CA ARG A 37 -6.52 -43.35 3.59
C ARG A 37 -6.47 -43.74 5.07
N SER A 38 -7.63 -44.00 5.68
CA SER A 38 -7.75 -44.39 7.11
C SER A 38 -6.80 -45.52 7.52
N LYS A 39 -6.67 -46.59 6.70
CA LYS A 39 -5.74 -47.71 6.93
C LYS A 39 -4.27 -47.28 7.01
N GLN A 40 -3.88 -46.26 6.23
CA GLN A 40 -2.51 -45.73 6.26
C GLN A 40 -2.27 -44.87 7.50
N LYS A 41 -3.29 -44.12 7.96
CA LYS A 41 -3.23 -43.37 9.23
C LYS A 41 -3.07 -44.33 10.42
N GLN A 42 -3.85 -45.40 10.47
CA GLN A 42 -3.78 -46.41 11.53
C GLN A 42 -2.39 -47.07 11.63
N ARG A 43 -1.79 -47.44 10.48
CA ARG A 43 -0.40 -47.96 10.45
C ARG A 43 0.63 -46.92 10.88
N GLY A 44 0.41 -45.64 10.57
CA GLY A 44 1.29 -44.55 10.96
C GLY A 44 1.29 -44.25 12.46
N CYS A 45 0.21 -44.60 13.18
CA CYS A 45 0.14 -44.52 14.63
C CYS A 45 0.97 -45.62 15.32
N THR A 46 1.03 -46.82 14.74
CA THR A 46 1.81 -47.94 15.32
C THR A 46 3.27 -47.92 14.91
N GLN A 47 3.60 -47.40 13.72
CA GLN A 47 4.97 -47.24 13.23
C GLN A 47 5.21 -45.82 12.72
N PRO A 48 5.53 -44.87 13.61
CA PRO A 48 5.77 -43.49 13.23
C PRO A 48 7.10 -43.35 12.46
N LYS A 49 7.06 -42.58 11.36
CA LYS A 49 8.27 -42.10 10.68
C LYS A 49 8.68 -40.75 11.27
N MET A 50 9.86 -40.68 11.87
CA MET A 50 10.43 -39.47 12.47
C MET A 50 10.96 -38.51 11.40
N GLY A 51 11.30 -37.27 11.77
CA GLY A 51 11.94 -36.29 10.88
C GLY A 51 11.03 -35.68 9.80
N LYS A 52 9.72 -35.64 10.02
CA LYS A 52 8.74 -35.16 9.01
C LYS A 52 8.76 -33.65 8.77
N MET A 53 9.26 -32.87 9.73
CA MET A 53 9.27 -31.40 9.72
C MET A 53 10.55 -30.92 10.42
N ASP A 54 11.70 -31.37 9.94
CA ASP A 54 12.98 -30.97 10.52
C ASP A 54 13.36 -29.58 10.01
N ILE A 55 13.73 -28.69 10.93
CA ILE A 55 14.21 -27.34 10.65
C ILE A 55 15.52 -27.20 11.39
N ASP A 56 16.54 -26.67 10.72
CA ASP A 56 17.82 -26.43 11.36
C ASP A 56 17.67 -25.46 12.54
N TYR A 57 18.29 -25.82 13.66
CA TYR A 57 18.27 -25.01 14.86
C TYR A 57 18.87 -23.63 14.61
N GLN A 58 19.92 -23.54 13.77
CA GLN A 58 20.55 -22.25 13.47
C GLN A 58 19.60 -21.30 12.73
N ASP A 59 18.73 -21.81 11.86
CA ASP A 59 17.72 -21.02 11.17
C ASP A 59 16.69 -20.45 12.15
N LEU A 60 16.21 -21.27 13.09
CA LEU A 60 15.30 -20.82 14.15
C LEU A 60 15.97 -19.78 15.05
N HIS A 61 17.20 -20.03 15.47
CA HIS A 61 17.97 -19.09 16.27
C HIS A 61 18.17 -17.75 15.53
N GLY A 62 18.55 -17.79 14.26
CA GLY A 62 18.69 -16.60 13.42
C GLY A 62 17.37 -15.82 13.29
N ALA A 63 16.25 -16.52 13.10
CA ALA A 63 14.93 -15.88 12.98
C ALA A 63 14.54 -15.08 14.23
N PHE A 64 14.76 -15.63 15.43
CA PHE A 64 14.37 -14.98 16.68
C PHE A 64 15.38 -13.97 17.21
N PHE A 65 16.68 -14.16 16.96
CA PHE A 65 17.72 -13.31 17.56
C PHE A 65 18.37 -12.32 16.58
N LYS A 66 18.40 -12.63 15.28
CA LYS A 66 19.07 -11.79 14.27
C LYS A 66 18.07 -11.02 13.40
N TYR A 67 17.00 -11.68 12.95
CA TYR A 67 16.05 -11.11 11.99
C TYR A 67 14.74 -10.61 12.63
N GLN A 68 14.65 -10.60 13.95
CA GLN A 68 13.45 -10.17 14.66
C GLN A 68 13.13 -8.70 14.37
N THR A 69 11.92 -8.43 13.91
CA THR A 69 11.42 -7.08 13.66
C THR A 69 10.36 -6.69 14.68
N LYS A 70 10.43 -5.46 15.20
CA LYS A 70 9.44 -4.93 16.14
C LYS A 70 8.06 -4.85 15.47
N PRO A 71 6.99 -5.40 16.08
CA PRO A 71 5.65 -5.28 15.53
C PRO A 71 5.13 -3.84 15.62
N ASN A 72 4.10 -3.54 14.82
CA ASN A 72 3.41 -2.27 14.90
C ASN A 72 2.66 -2.17 16.23
N LEU A 73 3.15 -1.30 17.11
CA LEU A 73 2.52 -1.00 18.38
C LEU A 73 1.57 0.19 18.25
N THR A 74 0.65 0.27 19.20
CA THR A 74 -0.37 1.30 19.29
C THR A 74 0.03 2.30 20.39
N SER A 75 -0.37 3.57 20.28
CA SER A 75 -0.04 4.57 21.28
C SER A 75 -0.82 4.35 22.59
N HIS A 76 -0.36 4.94 23.68
CA HIS A 76 -1.14 4.97 24.92
C HIS A 76 -2.47 5.72 24.69
N GLY A 77 -3.56 5.22 25.29
CA GLY A 77 -4.91 5.78 25.14
C GLY A 77 -5.72 5.24 23.95
N ASP A 78 -5.10 4.47 23.05
CA ASP A 78 -5.79 3.91 21.89
C ASP A 78 -6.55 2.62 22.25
N LEU A 79 -7.87 2.73 22.47
CA LEU A 79 -8.73 1.58 22.78
C LEU A 79 -9.15 0.80 21.53
N TYR A 80 -9.33 -0.52 21.66
CA TYR A 80 -9.90 -1.35 20.61
C TYR A 80 -11.43 -1.26 20.63
N TYR A 81 -12.04 -1.08 19.47
CA TYR A 81 -13.49 -1.16 19.27
C TYR A 81 -13.80 -1.92 17.97
N GLU A 82 -15.06 -2.36 17.85
CA GLU A 82 -15.55 -3.02 16.65
C GLU A 82 -15.49 -2.05 15.45
N GLY A 83 -14.70 -2.39 14.42
CA GLY A 83 -14.53 -1.54 13.23
C GLY A 83 -13.12 -0.96 13.09
N LYS A 84 -12.34 -0.91 14.19
CA LYS A 84 -10.98 -0.32 14.20
C LYS A 84 -10.04 -0.95 13.18
N GLU A 85 -10.18 -2.24 12.86
CA GLU A 85 -9.34 -2.89 11.84
C GLU A 85 -9.61 -2.47 10.39
N PHE A 86 -10.74 -1.79 10.11
CA PHE A 86 -11.09 -1.33 8.76
C PHE A 86 -10.68 0.12 8.50
N GLU A 87 -10.16 0.82 9.51
CA GLU A 87 -9.76 2.21 9.37
C GLU A 87 -8.48 2.35 8.55
N VAL A 88 -8.55 3.17 7.52
CA VAL A 88 -7.41 3.46 6.65
C VAL A 88 -6.55 4.56 7.28
N LYS A 89 -5.29 4.25 7.55
CA LYS A 89 -4.32 5.24 8.02
C LYS A 89 -3.85 6.10 6.84
N LEU A 90 -4.29 7.35 6.80
CA LEU A 90 -3.93 8.32 5.74
C LEU A 90 -2.49 8.86 5.82
N ARG A 91 -1.65 8.36 6.75
CA ARG A 91 -0.32 8.94 7.03
C ARG A 91 0.64 8.91 5.84
N GLU A 92 0.47 7.96 4.93
CA GLU A 92 1.37 7.76 3.79
C GLU A 92 0.92 8.54 2.53
N MET A 93 -0.29 9.09 2.53
CA MET A 93 -0.83 9.84 1.40
C MET A 93 -0.47 11.32 1.56
N LYS A 94 0.46 11.80 0.74
CA LYS A 94 0.88 13.20 0.71
C LYS A 94 0.42 13.87 -0.59
N PRO A 95 -0.02 15.14 -0.54
CA PRO A 95 -0.34 15.89 -1.74
C PRO A 95 0.88 15.97 -2.68
N GLY A 96 0.64 15.87 -3.99
CA GLY A 96 1.69 15.84 -5.01
C GLY A 96 2.30 14.45 -5.27
N MET A 97 2.07 13.45 -4.41
CA MET A 97 2.54 12.08 -4.62
C MET A 97 1.38 11.17 -5.01
N LEU A 98 1.42 10.61 -6.22
CA LEU A 98 0.45 9.62 -6.70
C LEU A 98 1.07 8.23 -6.70
N SER A 99 0.41 7.28 -6.03
CA SER A 99 0.82 5.87 -6.06
C SER A 99 0.66 5.28 -7.46
N ARG A 100 1.51 4.31 -7.83
CA ARG A 100 1.45 3.63 -9.14
C ARG A 100 0.05 3.06 -9.42
N LYS A 101 -0.56 2.40 -8.43
CA LYS A 101 -1.92 1.85 -8.54
C LYS A 101 -2.97 2.92 -8.85
N LEU A 102 -2.81 4.14 -8.30
CA LEU A 102 -3.71 5.25 -8.57
C LEU A 102 -3.47 5.82 -9.98
N LYS A 103 -2.22 5.95 -10.41
CA LYS A 103 -1.89 6.38 -11.79
C LYS A 103 -2.49 5.43 -12.83
N GLU A 104 -2.33 4.12 -12.62
CA GLU A 104 -2.92 3.08 -13.48
C GLU A 104 -4.46 3.17 -13.51
N ALA A 105 -5.10 3.37 -12.36
CA ALA A 105 -6.56 3.53 -12.28
C ALA A 105 -7.07 4.80 -12.98
N LEU A 106 -6.25 5.86 -13.01
CA LEU A 106 -6.53 7.11 -13.72
C LEU A 106 -6.10 7.08 -15.20
N GLY A 107 -5.50 5.99 -15.67
CA GLY A 107 -4.97 5.89 -17.04
C GLY A 107 -3.79 6.83 -17.32
N MET A 108 -3.04 7.23 -16.29
CA MET A 108 -1.90 8.13 -16.42
C MET A 108 -0.63 7.37 -16.85
N PRO A 109 0.04 7.75 -17.96
CA PRO A 109 1.35 7.22 -18.30
C PRO A 109 2.41 7.61 -17.25
N ASP A 110 3.50 6.85 -17.19
CA ASP A 110 4.66 7.21 -16.35
C ASP A 110 5.30 8.50 -16.89
N GLY A 111 5.46 9.50 -15.99
CA GLY A 111 5.98 10.83 -16.33
C GLY A 111 4.91 11.85 -16.70
N ALA A 112 3.70 11.42 -17.06
CA ALA A 112 2.63 12.34 -17.42
C ALA A 112 2.15 13.19 -16.23
N PRO A 113 1.81 14.47 -16.46
CA PRO A 113 1.25 15.32 -15.43
C PRO A 113 -0.13 14.84 -15.00
N PRO A 114 -0.56 15.17 -13.78
CA PRO A 114 -1.93 14.90 -13.36
C PRO A 114 -2.94 15.67 -14.23
N PRO A 115 -4.12 15.09 -14.51
CA PRO A 115 -5.10 15.69 -15.44
C PRO A 115 -5.66 17.03 -14.95
N TRP A 116 -5.58 17.33 -13.66
CA TRP A 116 -5.99 18.61 -13.08
C TRP A 116 -4.92 19.70 -13.17
N LEU A 117 -3.74 19.44 -13.73
CA LEU A 117 -2.67 20.45 -13.89
C LEU A 117 -3.16 21.65 -14.71
N LYS A 118 -3.87 21.41 -15.82
CA LYS A 118 -4.41 22.49 -16.67
C LYS A 118 -5.37 23.40 -15.91
N SER A 119 -6.21 22.83 -15.03
CA SER A 119 -7.07 23.61 -14.16
C SER A 119 -6.28 24.41 -13.12
N MET A 120 -5.18 23.88 -12.59
CA MET A 120 -4.30 24.60 -11.66
C MET A 120 -3.51 25.72 -12.34
N GLN A 121 -3.19 25.59 -13.64
CA GLN A 121 -2.60 26.68 -14.43
C GLN A 121 -3.59 27.84 -14.63
N LEU A 122 -4.89 27.53 -14.82
CA LEU A 122 -5.94 28.53 -15.01
C LEU A 122 -6.39 29.21 -13.71
N TYR A 123 -6.57 28.44 -12.63
CA TYR A 123 -7.15 28.94 -11.38
C TYR A 123 -6.11 29.17 -10.27
N GLY A 124 -4.88 28.69 -10.46
CA GLY A 124 -3.82 28.73 -9.46
C GLY A 124 -3.73 27.47 -8.60
N PRO A 125 -2.70 27.39 -7.72
CA PRO A 125 -2.46 26.24 -6.87
C PRO A 125 -3.51 26.11 -5.75
N PRO A 126 -3.69 24.91 -5.16
CA PRO A 126 -4.64 24.69 -4.07
C PRO A 126 -4.41 25.66 -2.88
N PRO A 127 -5.45 26.36 -2.40
CA PRO A 127 -5.29 27.37 -1.34
C PRO A 127 -4.86 26.76 0.00
N SER A 128 -5.23 25.50 0.27
CA SER A 128 -4.83 24.79 1.49
C SER A 128 -3.36 24.35 1.50
N TYR A 129 -2.66 24.44 0.35
CA TYR A 129 -1.26 24.03 0.22
C TYR A 129 -0.42 25.11 -0.51
N PRO A 130 -0.21 26.28 0.12
CA PRO A 130 0.44 27.43 -0.52
C PRO A 130 1.90 27.17 -0.93
N CYS A 131 2.61 26.29 -0.19
CA CYS A 131 4.00 25.96 -0.46
C CYS A 131 4.18 24.66 -1.29
N LEU A 132 3.11 24.11 -1.86
CA LEU A 132 3.20 22.88 -2.65
C LEU A 132 3.90 23.14 -3.98
N LYS A 133 4.98 22.42 -4.23
CA LYS A 133 5.70 22.45 -5.51
C LYS A 133 5.02 21.52 -6.51
N ILE A 134 4.45 22.10 -7.55
CA ILE A 134 3.79 21.46 -8.68
C ILE A 134 4.69 21.67 -9.90
N LEU A 135 5.22 20.57 -10.41
CA LEU A 135 6.00 20.55 -11.64
C LEU A 135 5.13 21.09 -12.80
N GLY A 136 5.70 21.95 -13.65
CA GLY A 136 4.97 22.58 -14.77
C GLY A 136 4.10 23.78 -14.38
N LEU A 137 4.11 24.20 -13.11
CA LEU A 137 3.46 25.43 -12.63
C LEU A 137 4.44 26.33 -11.86
N ASN A 138 4.90 25.91 -10.69
CA ASN A 138 5.79 26.68 -9.81
C ASN A 138 7.15 26.00 -9.55
N ALA A 139 7.39 24.85 -10.19
CA ALA A 139 8.67 24.14 -10.18
C ALA A 139 9.02 23.68 -11.60
N PRO A 140 10.32 23.72 -11.99
CA PRO A 140 10.75 23.29 -13.30
C PRO A 140 10.50 21.80 -13.49
N VAL A 141 10.07 21.42 -14.70
CA VAL A 141 9.89 20.03 -15.10
C VAL A 141 11.28 19.40 -15.33
N SER A 142 11.38 18.06 -15.24
CA SER A 142 12.66 17.37 -15.44
C SER A 142 13.17 17.54 -16.88
N PRO A 143 14.50 17.61 -17.12
CA PRO A 143 15.06 17.77 -18.46
C PRO A 143 14.76 16.52 -19.31
N GLY A 144 13.76 16.63 -20.20
CA GLY A 144 13.27 15.54 -21.05
C GLY A 144 11.76 15.56 -21.29
N ASP A 145 11.02 16.34 -20.50
CA ASP A 145 9.58 16.51 -20.64
C ASP A 145 9.24 17.72 -21.53
N SER A 146 8.38 17.54 -22.55
CA SER A 146 7.93 18.57 -23.48
C SER A 146 6.81 19.45 -22.88
N PHE A 147 6.88 20.75 -23.16
CA PHE A 147 5.87 21.78 -22.84
C PHE A 147 4.90 21.98 -24.02
N ASP A 148 4.48 20.91 -24.66
CA ASP A 148 3.55 20.97 -25.78
C ASP A 148 2.11 20.66 -25.28
N ASP A 149 1.10 21.01 -26.07
CA ASP A 149 -0.33 20.85 -25.73
C ASP A 149 -0.89 19.46 -26.12
N ALA A 150 -0.03 18.48 -26.41
CA ALA A 150 -0.46 17.13 -26.79
C ALA A 150 -0.89 16.31 -25.56
N PRO A 151 -1.75 15.28 -25.75
CA PRO A 151 -2.22 14.46 -24.63
C PRO A 151 -1.05 13.75 -23.92
N GLY A 152 -0.81 14.10 -22.65
CA GLY A 152 0.25 13.54 -21.81
C GLY A 152 1.44 14.48 -21.56
N GLU A 153 1.42 15.68 -22.14
CA GLU A 153 2.46 16.69 -21.99
C GLU A 153 2.10 17.76 -20.94
N TRP A 154 3.09 18.53 -20.50
CA TRP A 154 2.97 19.41 -19.32
C TRP A 154 2.16 20.70 -19.59
N GLY A 155 1.83 20.97 -20.85
CA GLY A 155 1.13 22.17 -21.29
C GLY A 155 1.95 23.44 -21.05
N ASN A 156 1.56 24.53 -21.70
CA ASN A 156 2.29 25.79 -21.58
C ASN A 156 2.24 26.37 -20.15
N PRO A 157 3.35 26.87 -19.59
CA PRO A 157 3.33 27.59 -18.32
C PRO A 157 2.42 28.82 -18.43
N PRO A 158 1.75 29.25 -17.35
CA PRO A 158 0.83 30.38 -17.41
C PRO A 158 1.55 31.62 -17.95
N ILE A 159 1.10 32.08 -19.11
CA ILE A 159 1.49 33.38 -19.67
C ILE A 159 1.03 34.46 -18.68
N GLY A 160 1.95 35.35 -18.33
CA GLY A 160 1.77 36.34 -17.27
C GLY A 160 0.54 37.23 -17.44
N GLU A 161 -0.04 37.57 -16.28
CA GLU A 161 -0.84 38.77 -16.00
C GLU A 161 -2.02 39.05 -16.95
N GLU A 162 -3.14 38.34 -16.77
CA GLU A 162 -4.45 38.93 -17.05
C GLU A 162 -5.01 39.57 -15.77
N GLU A 163 -5.22 40.89 -15.86
CA GLU A 163 -5.84 41.79 -14.87
C GLU A 163 -6.92 41.11 -14.00
N PRO A 164 -6.94 41.36 -12.69
CA PRO A 164 -7.96 40.80 -11.82
C PRO A 164 -9.33 41.37 -12.18
N LEU A 165 -10.16 40.56 -12.86
CA LEU A 165 -11.58 40.86 -13.05
C LEU A 165 -12.24 41.07 -11.69
N ASP A 166 -12.61 42.33 -11.45
CA ASP A 166 -13.34 42.82 -10.30
C ASP A 166 -14.59 41.98 -10.04
N ARG A 167 -14.55 41.15 -9.00
CA ARG A 167 -15.68 40.35 -8.51
C ARG A 167 -16.59 41.12 -7.55
N SER A 168 -16.58 42.45 -7.58
CA SER A 168 -17.56 43.28 -6.87
C SER A 168 -18.77 43.63 -7.74
N LYS A 169 -19.55 42.63 -8.18
CA LYS A 169 -20.96 42.79 -8.62
C LYS A 169 -21.55 41.43 -9.01
N HIS A 170 -22.14 40.72 -8.05
CA HIS A 170 -23.37 39.93 -8.27
C HIS A 170 -23.75 39.10 -7.03
N TRP A 171 -24.30 39.73 -5.99
CA TRP A 171 -25.32 39.07 -5.15
C TRP A 171 -26.28 40.17 -4.70
N GLY A 172 -27.32 40.37 -5.52
CA GLY A 172 -28.61 40.89 -5.06
C GLY A 172 -29.47 39.74 -4.58
#